data_AF-A0A9X1WBH6-F1
#
_entry.id   AF-A0A9X1WBH6-F1
#
_cell.length_a   1.000
_cell.length_b   1.000
_cell.length_c   1.000
_cell.angle_alpha   90.00
_cell.angle_beta   90.00
_cell.angle_gamma   90.00
#
_symmetry.space_group_name_H-M   'P 1'
#
loop_
_entity.id
_entity.type
_entity.pdbx_description
1 polymer ?
#
loop_
_entity_poly.entity_id
_entity_poly.type
_entity_poly.pdbx_seq_one_letter_code
_entity_poly.pdbx_strand_id
1 'polypeptide(L)'
;MQNQESFQAFTSQVQSVLNPFASLSQLVAKNVETLSKMQLETLTAYTELSNENLQSLVNVKQPQDIMAHGSKQLEIISKVSQQLVEDGQKLAQIGNDFKAAADEISASTIKPAKG
;
A
#
# COMPACT_ATOMS: atom_id res chain seq x y z
N MET A 1 13.75 31.13 34.97
CA MET A 1 14.07 29.70 34.78
C MET A 1 12.82 28.84 34.95
N GLN A 2 12.09 28.93 36.05
CA GLN A 2 10.86 28.14 36.31
C GLN A 2 9.75 28.29 35.24
N ASN A 3 9.50 29.50 34.72
CA ASN A 3 8.50 29.71 33.66
C ASN A 3 8.89 29.10 32.30
N GLN A 4 10.18 28.94 32.04
CA GLN A 4 10.70 28.42 30.77
C GLN A 4 10.62 26.88 30.72
N GLU A 5 10.89 26.22 31.84
CA GLU A 5 10.69 24.78 32.01
C GLU A 5 9.20 24.41 31.94
N SER A 6 8.31 25.17 32.59
CA SER A 6 6.85 24.96 32.50
C SER A 6 6.33 25.11 31.07
N PHE A 7 6.86 26.08 30.30
CA PHE A 7 6.51 26.25 28.90
C PHE A 7 7.00 25.07 28.04
N GLN A 8 8.25 24.61 28.23
CA GLN A 8 8.79 23.46 27.50
C GLN A 8 8.05 22.15 27.81
N ALA A 9 7.67 21.92 29.08
CA ALA A 9 6.88 20.77 29.48
C ALA A 9 5.49 20.77 28.82
N PHE A 10 4.83 21.93 28.80
CA PHE A 10 3.55 22.12 28.11
C PHE A 10 3.67 21.87 26.60
N THR A 11 4.67 22.48 25.94
CA THR A 11 4.92 22.25 24.50
C THR A 11 5.19 20.78 24.19
N SER A 12 6.01 20.10 25.00
CA SER A 12 6.28 18.66 24.84
C SER A 12 5.02 17.81 25.02
N GLN A 13 4.13 18.19 25.94
CA GLN A 13 2.89 17.47 26.17
C GLN A 13 1.89 17.65 25.02
N VAL A 14 1.80 18.86 24.46
CA VAL A 14 0.98 19.14 23.28
C VAL A 14 1.52 18.37 22.05
N GLN A 15 2.83 18.39 21.82
CA GLN A 15 3.46 17.62 20.75
C GLN A 15 3.24 16.11 20.90
N SER A 16 3.35 15.58 22.12
CA SER A 16 3.11 14.16 22.44
C SER A 16 1.68 13.70 22.11
N VAL A 17 0.70 14.60 22.11
CA VAL A 17 -0.70 14.27 21.79
C VAL A 17 -1.00 14.47 20.32
N LEU A 18 -0.43 15.49 19.67
CA LEU A 18 -0.73 15.83 18.28
C LEU A 18 0.07 15.00 17.26
N ASN A 19 1.32 14.64 17.57
CA ASN A 19 2.20 13.91 16.64
C ASN A 19 1.61 12.56 16.18
N PRO A 20 1.02 11.71 17.05
CA PRO A 20 0.44 10.44 16.62
C PRO A 20 -0.68 10.59 15.58
N PHE A 21 -1.49 11.65 15.66
CA PHE A 21 -2.57 11.91 14.68
C PHE A 21 -2.04 12.42 13.35
N ALA A 22 -0.98 13.23 13.36
CA ALA A 22 -0.28 13.65 12.14
C ALA A 22 0.35 12.44 11.43
N SER A 23 1.00 11.55 12.19
CA SER A 23 1.56 10.29 11.69
C SER A 23 0.49 9.37 11.09
N LEU A 24 -0.67 9.24 11.75
CA LEU A 24 -1.80 8.47 11.21
C LEU A 24 -2.31 9.05 9.88
N SER A 25 -2.44 10.37 9.78
CA SER A 25 -2.92 11.03 8.56
C SER A 25 -1.97 10.80 7.38
N GLN A 26 -0.66 10.87 7.62
CA GLN A 26 0.36 10.55 6.62
C GLN A 26 0.32 9.08 6.22
N LEU A 27 0.15 8.18 7.19
CA LEU A 27 0.04 6.75 6.95
C LEU A 27 -1.17 6.43 6.05
N VAL A 28 -2.33 7.02 6.34
CA VAL A 28 -3.53 6.86 5.51
C VAL A 28 -3.28 7.32 4.07
N ALA A 29 -2.68 8.51 3.89
CA ALA A 29 -2.37 9.04 2.56
C ALA A 29 -1.44 8.10 1.76
N LYS A 30 -0.35 7.62 2.39
CA LYS A 30 0.58 6.66 1.80
C LYS A 30 -0.11 5.34 1.41
N ASN A 31 -1.03 4.87 2.24
CA ASN A 31 -1.74 3.61 1.99
C ASN A 31 -2.76 3.76 0.86
N VAL A 32 -3.44 4.90 0.74
CA VAL A 32 -4.30 5.22 -0.42
C VAL A 32 -3.49 5.24 -1.71
N GLU A 33 -2.30 5.85 -1.71
CA GLU A 33 -1.41 5.83 -2.88
C GLU A 33 -0.98 4.40 -3.24
N THR A 34 -0.60 3.60 -2.24
CA THR A 34 -0.17 2.21 -2.42
C THR A 34 -1.30 1.36 -3.02
N LEU A 35 -2.51 1.46 -2.45
CA LEU A 35 -3.69 0.75 -2.96
C LEU A 35 -4.09 1.21 -4.36
N SER A 36 -3.90 2.49 -4.68
CA SER A 36 -4.17 3.02 -6.02
C SER A 36 -3.18 2.47 -7.05
N LYS A 37 -1.89 2.37 -6.70
CA LYS A 37 -0.86 1.75 -7.54
C LYS A 37 -1.17 0.28 -7.81
N MET A 38 -1.54 -0.48 -6.77
CA MET A 38 -1.95 -1.89 -6.91
C MET A 38 -3.12 -2.07 -7.88
N GLN A 39 -4.14 -1.20 -7.80
CA GLN A 39 -5.28 -1.22 -8.71
C GLN A 39 -4.87 -0.88 -10.16
N LEU A 40 -4.00 0.10 -10.37
CA LEU A 40 -3.48 0.46 -11.70
C LEU A 40 -2.63 -0.66 -12.32
N GLU A 41 -1.79 -1.32 -11.53
CA GLU A 41 -0.98 -2.46 -11.97
C GLU A 41 -1.87 -3.63 -12.40
N THR A 42 -2.92 -3.94 -11.63
CA THR A 42 -3.91 -4.96 -11.98
C THR A 42 -4.65 -4.62 -13.29
N LEU A 43 -5.11 -3.38 -13.45
CA LEU A 43 -5.79 -2.94 -14.67
C LEU A 43 -4.88 -3.00 -15.90
N THR A 44 -3.60 -2.66 -15.74
CA THR A 44 -2.59 -2.79 -16.80
C THR A 44 -2.47 -4.24 -17.26
N ALA A 45 -2.28 -5.18 -16.32
CA ALA A 45 -2.15 -6.61 -16.64
C ALA A 45 -3.41 -7.17 -17.35
N TYR A 46 -4.61 -6.79 -16.92
CA TYR A 46 -5.86 -7.18 -17.59
C TYR A 46 -5.98 -6.59 -19.00
N THR A 47 -5.56 -5.34 -19.17
CA THR A 47 -5.60 -4.67 -20.48
C THR A 47 -4.59 -5.30 -21.44
N GLU A 48 -3.42 -5.68 -20.96
CA GLU A 48 -2.44 -6.46 -21.73
C GLU A 48 -3.04 -7.79 -22.20
N LEU A 49 -3.62 -8.58 -21.28
CA LEU A 49 -4.29 -9.84 -21.62
C LEU A 49 -5.39 -9.65 -22.68
N SER A 50 -6.21 -8.61 -22.52
CA SER A 50 -7.30 -8.30 -23.46
C SER A 50 -6.78 -7.91 -24.84
N ASN A 51 -5.77 -7.02 -24.91
CA ASN A 51 -5.14 -6.62 -26.14
C ASN A 51 -4.47 -7.82 -26.85
N GLU A 52 -3.83 -8.71 -26.09
CA GLU A 52 -3.28 -9.94 -26.64
C GLU A 52 -4.34 -10.88 -27.22
N ASN A 53 -5.47 -11.04 -26.54
CA ASN A 53 -6.60 -11.80 -27.08
C ASN A 53 -7.14 -11.18 -28.38
N LEU A 54 -7.23 -9.85 -28.47
CA LEU A 54 -7.65 -9.19 -29.71
C LEU A 54 -6.63 -9.37 -30.83
N GLN A 55 -5.33 -9.21 -30.56
CA GLN A 55 -4.27 -9.47 -31.54
C GLN A 55 -4.26 -10.94 -31.99
N SER A 56 -4.54 -11.87 -31.08
CA SER A 56 -4.69 -13.30 -31.37
C SER A 56 -5.71 -13.55 -32.45
N LEU A 57 -6.91 -13.00 -32.28
CA LEU A 57 -8.04 -13.23 -33.17
C LEU A 57 -7.78 -12.71 -34.59
N VAL A 58 -6.93 -11.69 -34.72
CA VAL A 58 -6.56 -11.11 -36.02
C VAL A 58 -5.39 -11.85 -36.68
N ASN A 59 -4.47 -12.40 -35.88
CA ASN A 59 -3.20 -12.94 -36.36
C ASN A 59 -3.12 -14.48 -36.41
N VAL A 60 -3.99 -15.23 -35.72
CA VAL A 60 -3.99 -16.70 -35.76
C VAL A 60 -4.46 -17.16 -37.15
N LYS A 61 -3.51 -17.42 -38.04
CA LYS A 61 -3.74 -17.96 -39.38
C LYS A 61 -2.96 -19.25 -39.62
N GLN A 62 -1.97 -19.56 -38.77
CA GLN A 62 -1.08 -20.70 -38.92
C GLN A 62 -0.85 -21.45 -37.59
N PRO A 63 -0.56 -22.77 -37.61
CA PRO A 63 -0.34 -23.57 -36.41
C PRO A 63 0.79 -23.06 -35.49
N GLN A 64 1.75 -22.35 -36.06
CA GLN A 64 2.86 -21.71 -35.35
C GLN A 64 2.45 -20.51 -34.47
N ASP A 65 1.29 -19.90 -34.74
CA ASP A 65 0.72 -18.83 -33.90
C ASP A 65 0.22 -19.37 -32.55
N ILE A 66 -0.12 -20.66 -32.47
CA ILE A 66 -0.62 -21.31 -31.25
C ILE A 66 0.47 -21.43 -30.18
N MET A 67 1.70 -21.79 -30.57
CA MET A 67 2.83 -21.91 -29.63
C MET A 67 3.29 -20.54 -29.09
N ALA A 68 3.27 -19.51 -29.95
CA ALA A 68 3.57 -18.14 -29.53
C ALA A 68 2.49 -17.62 -28.55
N HIS A 69 1.22 -17.94 -28.78
CA HIS A 69 0.13 -17.60 -27.87
C HIS A 69 0.25 -18.26 -26.50
N GLY A 70 0.53 -19.57 -26.45
CA GLY A 70 0.70 -20.29 -25.19
C GLY A 70 1.85 -19.73 -24.34
N SER A 71 2.97 -19.41 -24.98
CA SER A 71 4.15 -18.86 -24.30
C SER A 71 3.88 -17.47 -23.69
N LYS A 72 3.20 -16.59 -24.44
CA LYS A 72 2.81 -15.26 -23.95
C LYS A 72 1.77 -15.30 -22.83
N GLN A 73 0.77 -16.18 -22.93
CA GLN A 73 -0.19 -16.36 -21.84
C GLN A 73 0.48 -16.82 -20.54
N LEU A 74 1.47 -17.72 -20.63
CA LEU A 74 2.27 -18.12 -19.46
C LEU A 74 3.09 -16.96 -18.88
N GLU A 75 3.65 -16.08 -19.73
CA GLU A 75 4.36 -14.88 -19.27
C GLU A 75 3.43 -13.93 -18.50
N ILE A 76 2.22 -13.66 -19.03
CA ILE A 76 1.23 -12.82 -18.36
C ILE A 76 0.82 -13.45 -17.03
N ILE A 77 0.53 -14.76 -17.00
CA ILE A 77 0.19 -15.47 -15.76
C ILE A 77 1.32 -15.38 -14.74
N SER A 78 2.58 -15.54 -15.18
CA SER A 78 3.74 -15.39 -14.30
C SER A 78 3.84 -13.98 -13.73
N LYS A 79 3.65 -12.94 -14.55
CA LYS A 79 3.65 -11.53 -14.11
C LYS A 79 2.54 -11.27 -13.09
N VAL A 80 1.32 -11.73 -13.36
CA VAL A 80 0.18 -11.61 -12.44
C VAL A 80 0.45 -12.33 -11.12
N SER A 81 1.00 -13.55 -11.18
CA SER A 81 1.34 -14.31 -9.96
C SER A 81 2.39 -13.58 -9.13
N GLN A 82 3.41 -13.01 -9.76
CA GLN A 82 4.44 -12.25 -9.06
C GLN A 82 3.87 -10.98 -8.43
N GLN A 83 3.06 -10.24 -9.19
CA GLN A 83 2.37 -9.05 -8.71
C GLN A 83 1.48 -9.35 -7.49
N LEU A 84 0.73 -10.47 -7.51
CA LEU A 84 -0.10 -10.89 -6.38
C LEU A 84 0.71 -11.15 -5.10
N VAL A 85 1.91 -11.73 -5.23
CA VAL A 85 2.80 -11.95 -4.07
C VAL A 85 3.31 -10.61 -3.52
N GLU A 86 3.76 -9.71 -4.39
CA GLU A 86 4.22 -8.37 -4.01
C GLU A 86 3.11 -7.56 -3.34
N ASP A 87 1.90 -7.62 -3.89
CA ASP A 87 0.72 -6.98 -3.34
C ASP A 87 0.32 -7.55 -1.98
N GLY A 88 0.43 -8.86 -1.80
CA GLY A 88 0.25 -9.51 -0.49
C GLY A 88 1.23 -8.99 0.56
N GLN A 89 2.51 -8.78 0.17
CA GLN A 89 3.51 -8.19 1.05
C GLN A 89 3.22 -6.73 1.39
N LYS A 90 2.82 -5.91 0.39
CA LYS A 90 2.40 -4.51 0.60
C LYS A 90 1.23 -4.43 1.57
N LEU A 91 0.22 -5.29 1.41
CA LEU A 91 -0.95 -5.34 2.31
C LEU A 91 -0.58 -5.76 3.73
N ALA A 92 0.30 -6.74 3.89
CA ALA A 92 0.80 -7.13 5.21
C ALA A 92 1.54 -5.97 5.89
N GLN A 93 2.35 -5.21 5.14
CA GLN A 93 3.03 -4.02 5.64
C GLN A 93 2.04 -2.93 6.06
N ILE A 94 1.02 -2.65 5.24
CA ILE A 94 -0.05 -1.69 5.57
C ILE A 94 -0.71 -2.06 6.90
N GLY A 95 -1.03 -3.35 7.11
CA GLY A 95 -1.61 -3.85 8.36
C GLY A 95 -0.69 -3.63 9.57
N ASN A 96 0.61 -3.91 9.43
CA ASN A 96 1.59 -3.69 10.48
C ASN A 96 1.75 -2.20 10.81
N ASP A 97 1.82 -1.33 9.80
CA ASP A 97 1.95 0.12 9.99
C ASP A 97 0.72 0.69 10.72
N PHE A 98 -0.49 0.25 10.34
CA PHE A 98 -1.72 0.66 11.03
C PHE A 98 -1.75 0.19 12.48
N LYS A 99 -1.33 -1.05 12.75
CA LYS A 99 -1.22 -1.55 14.12
C LYS A 99 -0.24 -0.71 14.95
N ALA A 100 0.93 -0.39 14.41
CA ALA A 100 1.91 0.43 15.09
C ALA A 100 1.36 1.84 15.41
N ALA A 101 0.67 2.48 14.46
CA ALA A 101 0.05 3.78 14.68
C ALA A 101 -1.06 3.71 15.75
N ALA A 102 -1.86 2.65 15.78
CA ALA A 102 -2.88 2.44 16.81
C ALA A 102 -2.28 2.23 18.20
N ASP A 103 -1.19 1.47 18.29
CA ASP A 103 -0.44 1.25 19.54
C ASP A 103 0.16 2.59 20.05
N GLU A 104 0.67 3.45 19.15
CA GLU A 104 1.20 4.78 19.49
C GLU A 104 0.13 5.75 20.01
N ILE A 105 -1.02 5.82 19.33
CA ILE A 105 -2.17 6.64 19.77
C ILE A 105 -2.65 6.17 21.15
N SER A 106 -2.75 4.85 21.36
CA SER A 106 -3.16 4.28 22.65
C SER A 106 -2.16 4.60 23.76
N ALA A 107 -0.86 4.53 23.49
CA ALA A 107 0.18 4.89 24.45
C ALA A 107 0.16 6.40 24.81
N SER A 108 -0.16 7.28 23.85
CA SER A 108 -0.24 8.73 24.08
C SER A 108 -1.45 9.15 24.92
N THR A 109 -2.53 8.35 24.93
CA THR A 109 -3.76 8.58 25.69
C THR A 109 -3.72 8.00 27.11
N ILE A 110 -2.87 7.00 27.38
CA ILE A 110 -2.60 6.46 28.73
C ILE A 110 -1.49 7.28 29.41
N LYS A 111 -1.72 8.56 29.66
CA LYS A 111 -1.13 9.25 30.82
C LYS A 111 -2.26 9.53 31.79
N PRO A 112 -2.43 8.73 32.86
CA PRO A 112 -3.46 9.03 33.84
C PRO A 112 -3.20 10.43 34.37
N ALA A 113 -4.21 11.29 34.25
CA ALA A 113 -4.32 12.47 35.09
C ALA A 113 -4.26 11.99 36.53
N LYS A 114 -3.08 12.02 37.13
CA LYS A 114 -2.93 11.78 38.56
C LYS A 114 -3.61 12.97 39.25
N GLY A 115 -4.72 12.67 39.92
CA GLY A 115 -5.34 13.57 40.89
C GLY A 115 -4.44 13.85 42.08
#